data_AF-A0A0G0PIC5-F1
#
_entry.id   AF-A0A0G0PIC5-F1
#
_cell.length_a   1.000
_cell.length_b   1.000
_cell.length_c   1.000
_cell.angle_alpha   90.00
_cell.angle_beta   90.00
_cell.angle_gamma   90.00
#
_symmetry.space_group_name_H-M   'P 1'
#
loop_
_entity.id
_entity.type
_entity.pdbx_description
1 polymer ?
#
loop_
_entity_poly.entity_id
_entity_poly.type
_entity_poly.pdbx_seq_one_letter_code
_entity_poly.pdbx_strand_id
1 'polypeptide(L)'
;MDNLLCKYCLKEFQHLGSHLWHKHKVLARDYKEEFGLDYRYPLISETVKEKKQDRFEERREFYLQNLLKSGKKWYFKKGTSNRQRFSKQSVERARKNLEYIEETKGGFCPACKMKFEHLTSHLYNKHNLMFAKK
;
A
#
# COMPACT_ATOMS: atom_id res chain seq x y z
N MET A 1 -16.09 -16.85 -10.90
CA MET A 1 -16.64 -15.65 -10.22
C MET A 1 -15.67 -15.30 -9.11
N ASP A 2 -15.12 -14.10 -9.12
CA ASP A 2 -14.07 -13.60 -8.23
C ASP A 2 -14.65 -12.70 -7.12
N ASN A 3 -15.83 -13.07 -6.62
CA ASN A 3 -16.55 -12.25 -5.65
C ASN A 3 -15.83 -12.22 -4.29
N LEU A 4 -15.99 -11.10 -3.58
CA LEU A 4 -15.44 -10.92 -2.24
C LEU A 4 -16.50 -11.24 -1.19
N LEU A 5 -16.12 -12.03 -0.19
CA LEU A 5 -16.98 -12.37 0.95
C LEU A 5 -17.02 -11.22 1.97
N CYS A 6 -18.23 -10.77 2.32
CA CYS A 6 -18.44 -9.88 3.47
C CYS A 6 -18.37 -10.67 4.77
N LYS A 7 -17.44 -10.35 5.67
CA LYS A 7 -17.28 -11.07 6.95
C LYS A 7 -18.37 -10.79 7.97
N TYR A 8 -19.18 -9.74 7.81
CA TYR A 8 -20.33 -9.48 8.69
C TYR A 8 -21.57 -10.30 8.34
N CYS A 9 -21.89 -10.43 7.04
CA CYS A 9 -23.13 -11.07 6.59
C CYS A 9 -22.93 -12.33 5.75
N LEU A 10 -21.67 -12.71 5.50
CA LEU A 10 -21.26 -13.91 4.76
C LEU A 10 -21.83 -13.99 3.33
N LYS A 11 -22.18 -12.85 2.74
CA LYS A 11 -22.61 -12.73 1.35
C LYS A 11 -21.47 -12.27 0.45
N GLU A 12 -21.55 -12.67 -0.81
CA GLU A 12 -20.57 -12.36 -1.84
C GLU A 12 -20.92 -11.11 -2.63
N PHE A 13 -19.93 -10.26 -2.89
CA PHE A 13 -20.11 -9.02 -3.66
C PHE A 13 -18.91 -8.72 -4.56
N GLN A 14 -19.18 -8.17 -5.75
CA GLN A 14 -18.13 -7.60 -6.59
C GLN A 14 -17.65 -6.23 -6.07
N HIS A 15 -18.54 -5.50 -5.38
CA HIS A 15 -18.27 -4.18 -4.81
C HIS A 15 -18.45 -4.22 -3.28
N LEU A 16 -17.58 -4.95 -2.60
CA LEU A 16 -17.66 -5.11 -1.15
C LEU A 16 -17.59 -3.76 -0.42
N GLY A 17 -16.73 -2.83 -0.85
CA GLY A 17 -16.63 -1.50 -0.25
C GLY A 17 -17.95 -0.72 -0.22
N SER A 18 -18.71 -0.75 -1.32
CA SER A 18 -20.02 -0.10 -1.39
C SER A 18 -21.03 -0.80 -0.47
N HIS A 19 -21.03 -2.13 -0.45
CA HIS A 19 -21.89 -2.92 0.42
C HIS A 19 -21.66 -2.59 1.89
N LEU A 20 -20.40 -2.50 2.35
CA LEU A 20 -20.05 -2.15 3.73
C LEU A 20 -20.64 -0.81 4.15
N TRP A 21 -20.51 0.22 3.31
CA TRP A 21 -21.08 1.54 3.61
C TRP A 21 -22.61 1.53 3.64
N HIS A 22 -23.24 0.94 2.63
CA HIS A 22 -24.71 1.00 2.51
C HIS A 22 -25.41 0.11 3.55
N LYS A 23 -24.93 -1.12 3.76
CA LYS A 23 -25.57 -2.11 4.63
C LYS A 23 -25.10 -2.05 6.08
N HIS A 24 -23.80 -1.87 6.30
CA HIS A 24 -23.19 -1.95 7.63
C HIS A 24 -22.83 -0.59 8.22
N LYS A 25 -22.82 0.49 7.41
CA LYS A 25 -22.39 1.84 7.83
C LYS A 25 -20.96 1.88 8.37
N VAL A 26 -20.12 0.94 7.92
CA VAL A 26 -18.71 0.82 8.33
C VAL A 26 -17.82 1.37 7.21
N LEU A 27 -16.78 2.12 7.58
CA LEU A 27 -15.78 2.57 6.63
C LEU A 27 -14.88 1.39 6.22
N ALA A 28 -14.45 1.39 4.96
CA ALA A 28 -13.53 0.38 4.44
C ALA A 28 -12.26 0.19 5.28
N ARG A 29 -11.78 1.26 5.93
CA ARG A 29 -10.59 1.21 6.79
C ARG A 29 -10.87 0.43 8.08
N ASP A 30 -11.99 0.72 8.74
CA ASP A 30 -12.36 0.12 10.01
C ASP A 30 -12.64 -1.37 9.82
N TYR A 31 -13.36 -1.72 8.74
CA TYR A 31 -13.54 -3.12 8.32
C TYR A 31 -12.21 -3.86 8.17
N LYS A 32 -11.22 -3.24 7.51
CA LYS A 32 -9.92 -3.87 7.31
C LYS A 32 -9.15 -4.03 8.62
N GLU A 33 -9.21 -3.04 9.50
CA GLU A 33 -8.59 -3.11 10.83
C GLU A 33 -9.21 -4.22 11.68
N GLU A 34 -10.55 -4.27 11.74
CA GLU A 34 -11.31 -5.26 12.50
C GLU A 34 -11.03 -6.70 12.05
N PHE A 35 -10.92 -6.91 10.74
CA PHE A 35 -10.70 -8.25 10.18
C PHE A 35 -9.24 -8.57 9.83
N GLY A 36 -8.28 -7.75 10.29
CA GLY A 36 -6.85 -7.98 10.09
C GLY A 36 -6.39 -7.92 8.63
N LEU A 37 -7.11 -7.21 7.77
CA LEU A 37 -6.78 -7.03 6.36
C LEU A 37 -5.78 -5.88 6.18
N ASP A 38 -4.85 -6.02 5.23
CA ASP A 38 -3.96 -4.92 4.87
C ASP A 38 -4.79 -3.75 4.30
N TYR A 39 -4.45 -2.52 4.68
CA TYR A 39 -5.13 -1.32 4.19
C TYR A 39 -5.09 -1.18 2.66
N ARG A 40 -4.12 -1.81 1.98
CA ARG A 40 -4.01 -1.87 0.51
C ARG A 40 -4.86 -2.97 -0.12
N TYR A 41 -5.43 -3.88 0.67
CA TYR A 41 -6.28 -4.96 0.16
C TYR A 41 -7.48 -4.38 -0.61
N PRO A 42 -7.73 -4.79 -1.87
CA PRO A 42 -8.87 -4.29 -2.64
C PRO A 42 -10.19 -4.81 -2.06
N LEU A 43 -11.20 -3.92 -1.95
CA LEU A 43 -12.58 -4.29 -1.59
C LEU A 43 -13.50 -4.30 -2.82
N ILE A 44 -12.91 -4.59 -3.98
CA ILE A 44 -13.59 -4.81 -5.26
C ILE A 44 -13.02 -6.08 -5.88
N SER A 45 -13.84 -6.79 -6.65
CA SER A 45 -13.38 -7.96 -7.40
C SER A 45 -12.32 -7.57 -8.43
N GLU A 46 -11.48 -8.53 -8.82
CA GLU A 46 -10.44 -8.33 -9.82
C GLU A 46 -11.05 -7.97 -11.18
N THR A 47 -12.13 -8.63 -11.61
CA THR A 47 -12.83 -8.29 -12.84
C THR A 47 -13.37 -6.85 -12.85
N VAL A 48 -13.85 -6.36 -11.70
CA VAL A 48 -14.26 -4.95 -11.58
C VAL A 48 -13.07 -4.01 -11.64
N LYS A 49 -11.95 -4.40 -11.03
CA LYS A 49 -10.70 -3.63 -11.03
C LYS A 49 -10.14 -3.52 -12.44
N GLU A 50 -10.07 -4.61 -13.19
CA GLU A 50 -9.65 -4.65 -14.60
C GLU A 50 -10.52 -3.73 -15.46
N LYS A 51 -11.86 -3.88 -15.41
CA LYS A 51 -12.78 -3.00 -16.14
C LYS A 51 -12.60 -1.51 -15.84
N LYS A 52 -12.25 -1.18 -14.59
CA LYS A 52 -11.95 0.21 -14.20
C LYS A 52 -10.61 0.69 -14.74
N GLN A 53 -9.62 -0.18 -14.81
CA GLN A 53 -8.32 0.12 -15.41
C GLN A 53 -8.46 0.31 -16.92
N ASP A 54 -9.17 -0.57 -17.61
CA ASP A 54 -9.41 -0.47 -19.06
C ASP A 54 -10.13 0.84 -19.41
N ARG A 55 -11.22 1.15 -18.68
CA ARG A 55 -11.95 2.41 -18.87
C ARG A 55 -11.08 3.63 -18.57
N PHE A 56 -10.17 3.55 -17.60
CA PHE A 56 -9.23 4.63 -17.33
C PHE A 56 -8.27 4.82 -18.50
N GLU A 57 -7.74 3.74 -19.07
CA GLU A 57 -6.81 3.79 -20.19
C GLU A 57 -7.47 4.35 -21.47
N GLU A 58 -8.68 3.87 -21.80
CA GLU A 58 -9.49 4.38 -22.92
C GLU A 58 -9.77 5.89 -22.82
N ARG A 59 -9.87 6.42 -21.60
CA ARG A 59 -10.26 7.82 -21.33
C ARG A 59 -9.19 8.57 -20.54
N ARG A 60 -7.92 8.18 -20.70
CA ARG A 60 -6.82 8.65 -19.86
C ARG A 60 -6.71 10.17 -19.85
N GLU A 61 -6.78 10.79 -21.02
CA GLU A 61 -6.68 12.25 -21.16
C GLU A 61 -7.80 12.98 -20.39
N PHE A 62 -9.03 12.51 -20.52
CA PHE A 62 -10.18 13.07 -19.80
C PHE A 62 -9.99 12.99 -18.27
N TYR A 63 -9.53 11.84 -17.76
CA TYR A 63 -9.26 11.69 -16.33
C TYR A 63 -8.12 12.59 -15.86
N LEU A 64 -7.03 12.70 -16.62
CA LEU A 64 -5.90 13.56 -16.28
C LEU A 64 -6.27 15.05 -16.29
N GLN A 65 -7.02 15.51 -17.29
CA GLN A 65 -7.50 16.89 -17.32
C GLN A 65 -8.40 17.22 -16.12
N ASN A 66 -9.31 16.30 -15.76
CA ASN A 66 -10.17 16.47 -14.59
C ASN A 66 -9.37 16.50 -13.29
N LEU A 67 -8.36 15.64 -13.15
CA LEU A 67 -7.47 15.62 -11.99
C LEU A 67 -6.70 16.94 -11.85
N LEU A 68 -6.17 17.47 -12.95
CA LEU A 68 -5.44 18.75 -12.96
C LEU A 68 -6.35 19.94 -12.67
N LYS A 69 -7.60 19.93 -13.15
CA LYS A 69 -8.56 21.02 -12.91
C LYS A 69 -9.05 21.03 -11.46
N SER A 70 -9.48 19.88 -10.95
CA SER A 70 -10.09 19.76 -9.62
C SER A 70 -9.08 19.57 -8.49
N GLY A 71 -7.87 19.07 -8.79
CA GLY A 71 -6.81 18.81 -7.82
C GLY A 71 -6.08 20.05 -7.33
N LYS A 72 -6.04 21.14 -8.11
CA LYS A 72 -5.34 22.40 -7.78
C LYS A 72 -5.67 22.93 -6.37
N LYS A 73 -6.91 22.77 -5.90
CA LYS A 73 -7.31 23.22 -4.56
C LYS A 73 -6.62 22.47 -3.40
N TRP A 74 -6.13 21.26 -3.66
CA TRP A 74 -5.46 20.39 -2.68
C TRP A 74 -3.94 20.39 -2.85
N TYR A 75 -3.40 21.16 -3.80
CA TYR A 75 -1.96 21.24 -3.99
C TYR A 75 -1.32 21.94 -2.80
N PHE A 76 -0.18 21.41 -2.35
CA PHE A 76 0.61 22.05 -1.31
C PHE A 76 1.10 23.41 -1.79
N LYS A 77 0.99 24.42 -0.92
CA LYS A 77 1.56 25.75 -1.21
C LYS A 77 3.08 25.66 -1.07
N LYS A 78 3.82 26.36 -1.93
CA LYS A 78 5.28 26.41 -1.86
C LYS A 78 5.70 26.87 -0.46
N GLY A 79 6.54 26.08 0.21
CA GLY A 79 7.06 26.37 1.56
C GLY A 79 6.28 25.74 2.72
N THR A 80 5.17 25.02 2.49
CA THR A 80 4.54 24.24 3.57
C THR A 80 5.38 22.99 3.89
N SER A 81 5.72 22.78 5.17
CA SER A 81 6.46 21.60 5.61
C SER A 81 5.61 20.33 5.46
N ASN A 82 6.19 19.32 4.81
CA ASN A 82 5.57 18.01 4.59
C ASN A 82 5.45 17.26 5.92
N ARG A 83 4.34 17.42 6.64
CA ARG A 83 3.94 16.42 7.63
C ARG A 83 3.29 15.24 6.90
N GLN A 84 4.11 14.30 6.44
CA GLN A 84 3.58 13.03 5.93
C GLN A 84 2.90 12.29 7.08
N ARG A 85 1.60 12.06 6.93
CA ARG A 85 0.81 11.26 7.88
C ARG A 85 0.87 9.80 7.45
N PHE A 86 1.62 8.99 8.19
CA PHE A 86 1.69 7.56 7.94
C PHE A 86 0.53 6.82 8.62
N SER A 87 0.07 5.74 7.99
CA SER A 87 -0.92 4.85 8.60
C SER A 87 -0.28 4.00 9.70
N LYS A 88 -1.07 3.56 10.71
CA LYS A 88 -0.57 2.67 11.78
C LYS A 88 0.14 1.43 11.21
N GLN A 89 -0.49 0.74 10.24
CA GLN A 89 0.09 -0.42 9.57
C GLN A 89 1.40 -0.10 8.83
N SER A 90 1.53 1.10 8.26
CA SER A 90 2.78 1.52 7.60
C SER A 90 3.90 1.75 8.60
N VAL A 91 3.60 2.39 9.73
CA VAL A 91 4.57 2.61 10.81
C VAL A 91 5.00 1.28 11.41
N GLU A 92 4.06 0.37 11.65
CA GLU A 92 4.36 -0.96 12.19
C GLU A 92 5.23 -1.79 11.23
N ARG A 93 4.93 -1.76 9.92
CA ARG A 93 5.79 -2.38 8.90
C ARG A 93 7.19 -1.79 8.87
N ALA A 94 7.31 -0.46 8.95
CA ALA A 94 8.61 0.21 8.99
C ALA A 94 9.40 -0.19 10.24
N ARG A 95 8.74 -0.26 11.40
CA ARG A 95 9.36 -0.71 12.65
C ARG A 95 9.86 -2.16 12.57
N LYS A 96 9.05 -3.10 12.09
CA LYS A 96 9.48 -4.51 11.90
C LYS A 96 10.67 -4.63 10.94
N ASN A 97 10.70 -3.80 9.89
CA ASN A 97 11.83 -3.76 8.97
C ASN A 97 13.10 -3.22 9.65
N LEU A 98 12.98 -2.22 10.53
CA LEU A 98 14.11 -1.71 11.32
C LEU A 98 14.63 -2.77 12.29
N GLU A 99 13.73 -3.42 13.05
CA GLU A 99 14.07 -4.53 13.96
C GLU A 99 14.86 -5.64 13.20
N TYR A 100 14.41 -6.03 12.00
CA TYR A 100 15.13 -7.00 11.17
C TYR A 100 16.54 -6.53 10.72
N ILE A 101 16.69 -5.23 10.40
CA ILE A 101 17.98 -4.63 10.03
C ILE A 101 18.95 -4.58 11.22
N GLU A 102 18.43 -4.36 12.43
CA GLU A 102 19.20 -4.38 13.67
C GLU A 102 19.60 -5.79 14.09
N GLU A 103 18.70 -6.78 13.92
CA GLU A 103 18.96 -8.19 14.19
C GLU A 103 19.97 -8.82 13.22
N THR A 104 19.95 -8.40 11.95
CA THR A 104 20.99 -8.77 10.97
C THR A 104 22.27 -7.99 11.23
N LYS A 105 22.95 -8.35 12.33
CA LYS A 105 24.24 -7.79 12.73
C LYS A 105 25.25 -7.86 11.59
N GLY A 106 26.12 -6.86 11.58
CA GLY A 106 27.05 -6.55 10.52
C GLY A 106 27.82 -7.71 9.92
N GLY A 107 28.18 -7.54 8.65
CA GLY A 107 28.86 -8.55 7.86
C GLY A 107 29.71 -7.92 6.78
N PHE A 108 30.41 -8.77 6.05
CA PHE A 108 31.27 -8.37 4.95
C PHE A 108 30.47 -8.33 3.64
N CYS A 109 30.53 -7.20 2.93
CA CYS A 109 29.90 -7.12 1.62
C CYS A 109 30.76 -7.83 0.56
N PRO A 110 30.23 -8.83 -0.17
CA PRO A 110 30.98 -9.53 -1.21
C PRO A 110 31.30 -8.65 -2.42
N ALA A 111 30.50 -7.61 -2.68
CA ALA A 111 30.70 -6.68 -3.79
C ALA A 111 31.72 -5.58 -3.44
N CYS A 112 31.52 -4.89 -2.31
CA CYS A 112 32.39 -3.79 -1.88
C CYS A 112 33.64 -4.24 -1.12
N LYS A 113 33.72 -5.51 -0.68
CA LYS A 113 34.80 -6.04 0.16
C LYS A 113 35.07 -5.20 1.42
N MET A 114 34.00 -4.61 1.97
CA MET A 114 34.05 -3.78 3.18
C MET A 114 33.11 -4.36 4.25
N LYS A 115 33.46 -4.16 5.52
CA LYS A 115 32.63 -4.55 6.66
C LYS A 115 31.62 -3.45 6.96
N PHE A 116 30.35 -3.83 7.11
CA PHE A 116 29.27 -2.91 7.44
C PHE A 116 28.55 -3.39 8.70
N GLU A 117 28.12 -2.46 9.54
CA GLU A 117 27.30 -2.74 10.74
C GLU A 117 25.90 -3.24 10.38
N HIS A 118 25.35 -2.78 9.25
CA HIS A 118 24.06 -3.21 8.69
C HIS A 118 24.25 -3.68 7.25
N LEU A 119 24.81 -4.89 7.08
CA LEU A 119 25.14 -5.43 5.76
C LEU A 119 23.91 -5.51 4.85
N THR A 120 22.75 -5.89 5.39
CA THR A 120 21.49 -6.01 4.64
C THR A 120 21.05 -4.68 4.02
N SER A 121 21.12 -3.59 4.79
CA SER A 121 20.76 -2.24 4.31
C SER A 121 21.73 -1.76 3.22
N HIS A 122 23.02 -2.04 3.39
CA HIS A 122 24.04 -1.73 2.38
C HIS A 122 23.77 -2.50 1.07
N LEU A 123 23.53 -3.80 1.14
CA LEU A 123 23.25 -4.64 -0.03
C LEU A 123 21.99 -4.21 -0.78
N TYR A 124 20.91 -3.85 -0.07
CA TYR A 124 19.68 -3.38 -0.69
C TYR A 124 19.89 -2.02 -1.38
N ASN A 125 20.47 -1.04 -0.69
CA ASN A 125 20.54 0.33 -1.20
C ASN A 125 21.64 0.55 -2.25
N LYS A 126 22.78 -0.14 -2.14
CA LYS A 126 23.93 0.05 -3.07
C LYS A 126 24.01 -0.99 -4.16
N HIS A 127 23.53 -2.21 -3.91
CA HIS A 127 23.66 -3.32 -4.85
C HIS A 127 22.32 -3.88 -5.33
N ASN A 128 21.19 -3.38 -4.80
CA ASN A 128 19.86 -3.91 -5.08
C ASN A 128 19.76 -5.43 -4.82
N LEU A 129 20.49 -5.92 -3.81
CA LEU A 129 20.54 -7.33 -3.41
C LEU A 129 19.82 -7.52 -2.07
N MET A 130 19.00 -8.57 -1.97
CA MET A 130 18.31 -8.97 -0.75
C MET A 130 18.70 -10.40 -0.40
N PHE A 131 18.96 -10.68 0.88
CA PHE A 131 19.08 -12.07 1.34
C PHE A 131 17.71 -12.74 1.25
N ALA A 132 17.61 -13.82 0.48
CA ALA A 132 16.46 -14.71 0.57
C ALA A 132 16.50 -15.40 1.93
N LYS A 133 15.41 -15.30 2.71
CA LYS A 133 15.26 -16.14 3.90
C LYS A 133 15.31 -17.61 3.47
N LYS A 134 16.14 -18.40 4.15
CA LYS A 134 16.04 -19.86 4.12
C LYS A 134 14.82 -20.31 4.92
#